data_AF-A0A5C1AMU3-F1
#
_entry.id   AF-A0A5C1AMU3-F1
#
_cell.length_a   1.000
_cell.length_b   1.000
_cell.length_c   1.000
_cell.angle_alpha   90.00
_cell.angle_beta   90.00
_cell.angle_gamma   90.00
#
_symmetry.space_group_name_H-M   'P 1'
#
loop_
_entity.id
_entity.type
_entity.pdbx_description
1 polymer ?
#
loop_
_entity_poly.entity_id
_entity_poly.type
_entity_poly.pdbx_seq_one_letter_code
_entity_poly.pdbx_strand_id
1 'polypeptide(L)'
;MARCDEGYRCEVCGRDVEAITESDLYLRYVLGEVPLEMLHLQPERHIACNPGLAQYIVGENFPPVACEGPFDKRQFDAEYRQAEETRVTRGWRRLLQIPTLGLSIAEYPLLVTPEE
;
A
#
# COMPACT_ATOMS: atom_id res chain seq x y z
N MET A 1 3.74 -4.97 -31.61
CA MET A 1 2.85 -5.44 -30.53
C MET A 1 3.07 -4.50 -29.36
N ALA A 2 2.02 -3.77 -28.99
CA ALA A 2 2.11 -2.63 -28.09
C ALA A 2 2.35 -3.09 -26.65
N ARG A 3 3.21 -2.39 -25.91
CA ARG A 3 3.49 -2.59 -24.47
C ARG A 3 2.30 -2.24 -23.56
N CYS A 4 1.08 -2.25 -24.09
CA CYS A 4 -0.11 -1.74 -23.40
C CYS A 4 -0.93 -2.84 -22.72
N ASP A 5 -0.58 -4.12 -22.91
CA ASP A 5 -1.35 -5.27 -22.39
C ASP A 5 -0.65 -6.01 -21.23
N GLU A 6 0.55 -5.60 -20.82
CA GLU A 6 1.13 -6.06 -19.55
C GLU A 6 0.54 -5.15 -18.47
N GLY A 7 -0.48 -5.66 -17.74
CA GLY A 7 -1.02 -4.99 -16.56
C GLY A 7 0.06 -4.65 -15.55
N TYR A 8 -0.31 -3.97 -14.46
CA TYR A 8 0.64 -3.60 -13.41
C TYR A 8 1.26 -4.87 -12.79
N ARG A 9 2.38 -5.33 -13.34
CA ARG A 9 3.02 -6.58 -12.96
C ARG A 9 3.88 -6.36 -11.74
N CYS A 10 3.67 -7.17 -10.70
CA CYS A 10 4.48 -7.10 -9.51
C CYS A 10 5.95 -7.44 -9.83
N GLU A 11 6.87 -6.52 -9.57
CA GLU A 11 8.30 -6.74 -9.82
C GLU A 11 8.94 -7.81 -8.91
N VAL A 12 8.27 -8.17 -7.81
CA VAL A 12 8.76 -9.15 -6.82
C VAL A 12 8.32 -10.57 -7.19
N CYS A 13 7.02 -10.81 -7.35
CA CYS A 13 6.50 -12.16 -7.61
C CYS A 13 6.21 -12.44 -9.09
N GLY A 14 6.26 -11.42 -9.94
CA GLY A 14 6.04 -11.55 -11.39
C GLY A 14 4.60 -11.88 -11.79
N ARG A 15 3.63 -11.80 -10.86
CA ARG A 15 2.18 -11.92 -11.15
C ARG A 15 1.55 -10.53 -11.29
N ASP A 16 0.39 -10.47 -11.91
CA ASP A 16 -0.35 -9.22 -12.08
C ASP A 16 -0.93 -8.73 -10.75
N VAL A 17 -0.89 -7.42 -10.54
CA VAL A 17 -1.67 -6.74 -9.49
C VAL A 17 -3.02 -6.41 -10.10
N GLU A 18 -4.03 -7.23 -9.77
CA GLU A 18 -5.33 -7.21 -10.45
C GLU A 18 -6.19 -6.02 -10.04
N ALA A 19 -5.98 -5.49 -8.82
CA ALA A 19 -6.77 -4.40 -8.27
C ALA A 19 -5.90 -3.37 -7.53
N ILE A 20 -6.33 -2.11 -7.56
CA ILE A 20 -5.73 -1.02 -6.77
C ILE A 20 -5.64 -1.36 -5.27
N THR A 21 -6.59 -2.16 -4.77
CA THR A 21 -6.66 -2.61 -3.37
C THR A 21 -5.54 -3.57 -2.99
N GLU A 22 -4.85 -4.14 -3.97
CA GLU A 22 -3.70 -5.03 -3.79
C GLU A 22 -2.36 -4.31 -4.02
N SER A 23 -2.38 -3.06 -4.47
CA SER A 23 -1.20 -2.31 -4.88
C SER A 23 -0.49 -1.66 -3.69
N ASP A 24 0.80 -1.99 -3.54
CA ASP A 24 1.71 -1.31 -2.63
C ASP A 24 1.96 0.13 -3.08
N LEU A 25 2.07 0.37 -4.39
CA LEU A 25 2.30 1.71 -4.93
C LEU A 25 1.17 2.67 -4.56
N TYR A 26 -0.08 2.23 -4.72
CA TYR A 26 -1.25 3.03 -4.35
C TYR A 26 -1.42 3.14 -2.84
N LEU A 27 -1.05 2.13 -2.04
CA LEU A 27 -1.00 2.28 -0.57
C LEU A 27 -0.03 3.39 -0.17
N ARG A 28 1.18 3.38 -0.72
CA ARG A 28 2.21 4.40 -0.45
C ARG A 28 1.78 5.80 -0.92
N TYR A 29 1.08 5.88 -2.04
CA TYR A 29 0.45 7.12 -2.50
C TYR A 29 -0.64 7.62 -1.53
N VAL A 30 -1.53 6.74 -1.06
CA VAL A 30 -2.56 7.07 -0.08
C VAL A 30 -1.94 7.60 1.22
N LEU A 31 -0.79 7.04 1.62
CA LEU A 31 0.00 7.45 2.78
C LEU A 31 0.80 8.75 2.55
N GLY A 32 0.86 9.27 1.33
CA GLY A 32 1.64 10.46 0.96
C GLY A 32 3.14 10.22 0.79
N GLU A 33 3.58 8.95 0.72
CA GLU A 33 5.00 8.58 0.55
C GLU A 33 5.48 8.64 -0.90
N VAL A 34 4.54 8.61 -1.85
CA VAL A 34 4.78 8.77 -3.29
C VAL A 34 3.89 9.91 -3.76
N PRO A 35 4.38 10.88 -4.56
CA PRO A 35 3.53 11.94 -5.11
C PRO A 35 2.84 11.49 -6.41
N LEU A 36 1.73 12.16 -6.78
CA LEU A 36 0.88 11.77 -7.90
C LEU A 36 1.65 11.69 -9.23
N GLU A 37 2.53 12.67 -9.47
CA GLU A 37 3.36 12.75 -10.67
C GLU A 37 4.37 11.61 -10.79
N MET A 38 4.65 10.86 -9.71
CA MET A 38 5.57 9.73 -9.74
C MET A 38 4.87 8.39 -9.96
N LEU A 39 3.54 8.29 -9.82
CA LEU A 39 2.81 7.01 -9.90
C LEU A 39 3.11 6.24 -11.20
N HIS A 40 3.11 6.93 -12.35
CA HIS A 40 3.34 6.30 -13.65
C HIS A 40 4.81 5.91 -13.93
N LEU A 41 5.73 6.28 -13.03
CA LEU A 41 7.17 6.04 -13.17
C LEU A 41 7.69 4.99 -12.17
N GLN A 42 6.90 4.64 -11.16
CA GLN A 42 7.26 3.65 -10.16
C GLN A 42 6.83 2.24 -10.60
N PRO A 43 7.62 1.22 -10.28
CA PRO A 43 7.19 -0.16 -10.47
C PRO A 43 6.02 -0.51 -9.54
N GLU A 44 5.22 -1.50 -9.94
CA GLU A 44 4.14 -2.00 -9.10
C GLU A 44 4.58 -3.21 -8.28
N ARG A 45 3.99 -3.37 -7.09
CA ARG A 45 4.11 -4.55 -6.23
C ARG A 45 2.77 -4.87 -5.56
N HIS A 46 2.49 -6.14 -5.31
CA HIS A 46 1.45 -6.46 -4.32
C HIS A 46 1.88 -5.93 -2.95
N ILE A 47 0.92 -5.48 -2.13
CA ILE A 47 1.18 -5.08 -0.74
C ILE A 47 1.94 -6.19 0.00
N ALA A 48 1.49 -7.44 -0.10
CA ALA A 48 2.15 -8.58 0.53
C ALA A 48 3.58 -8.87 0.01
N CYS A 49 3.92 -8.39 -1.19
CA CYS A 49 5.26 -8.48 -1.75
C CYS A 49 6.21 -7.39 -1.24
N ASN A 50 5.74 -6.44 -0.44
CA ASN A 50 6.55 -5.48 0.31
C ASN A 50 6.42 -5.71 1.83
N PRO A 51 7.11 -6.72 2.40
CA PRO A 51 7.04 -7.01 3.84
C PRO A 51 7.43 -5.84 4.73
N GLY A 52 8.30 -4.94 4.26
CA GLY A 52 8.76 -3.78 5.01
C GLY A 52 7.60 -2.87 5.44
N LEU A 53 6.61 -2.67 4.57
CA LEU A 53 5.41 -1.89 4.85
C LEU A 53 4.25 -2.78 5.32
N ALA A 54 4.02 -3.91 4.64
CA ALA A 54 2.86 -4.78 4.86
C ALA A 54 2.78 -5.37 6.27
N GLN A 55 3.93 -5.59 6.93
CA GLN A 55 3.97 -6.07 8.31
C GLN A 55 3.20 -5.17 9.30
N TYR A 56 3.04 -3.88 8.98
CA TYR A 56 2.34 -2.92 9.83
C TYR A 56 0.82 -2.94 9.64
N ILE A 57 0.26 -3.67 8.67
CA ILE A 57 -1.19 -3.78 8.53
C ILE A 57 -1.76 -4.73 9.59
N VAL A 58 -2.67 -4.21 10.42
CA VAL A 58 -3.39 -4.95 11.46
C VAL A 58 -4.90 -4.86 11.19
N GLY A 59 -5.42 -5.82 10.45
CA GLY A 59 -6.84 -5.91 10.12
C GLY A 59 -7.29 -7.36 9.94
N GLU A 60 -8.55 -7.66 10.32
CA GLU A 60 -9.08 -9.04 10.32
C GLU A 60 -9.03 -9.70 8.93
N ASN A 61 -9.13 -8.91 7.86
CA ASN A 61 -9.14 -9.39 6.48
C ASN A 61 -7.78 -9.26 5.78
N PHE A 62 -6.71 -8.91 6.49
CA PHE A 62 -5.36 -8.85 5.94
C PHE A 62 -4.48 -9.94 6.58
N PRO A 63 -4.01 -10.95 5.83
CA PRO A 63 -3.10 -11.95 6.37
C PRO A 63 -1.82 -11.29 6.92
N PRO A 64 -1.40 -11.58 8.16
CA PRO A 64 -0.18 -11.01 8.72
C PRO A 64 1.05 -11.34 7.86
N VAL A 65 1.87 -10.33 7.56
CA VAL A 65 3.12 -10.48 6.81
C VAL A 65 4.31 -10.33 7.76
N ALA A 66 5.25 -11.27 7.69
CA ALA A 66 6.51 -11.20 8.42
C ALA A 66 7.59 -10.57 7.54
N CYS A 67 8.33 -9.58 8.08
CA CYS A 67 9.57 -9.09 7.49
C CYS A 67 10.74 -9.69 8.27
N GLU A 68 11.31 -10.80 7.78
CA GLU A 68 12.41 -11.45 8.49
C GLU A 68 13.67 -10.57 8.50
N GLY A 69 14.39 -10.59 9.63
CA GLY A 69 15.66 -9.88 9.79
C GLY A 69 15.54 -8.57 10.57
N PRO A 70 16.49 -7.62 10.40
CA PRO A 70 16.62 -6.42 11.24
C PRO A 70 15.47 -5.41 11.09
N PHE A 71 14.62 -5.59 10.07
CA PHE A 71 13.48 -4.71 9.78
C PHE A 71 12.15 -5.32 10.25
N ASP A 72 12.18 -6.44 10.98
CA ASP A 72 11.00 -7.01 11.63
C ASP A 72 10.44 -6.00 12.64
N LYS A 73 9.16 -5.64 12.49
CA LYS A 73 8.51 -4.65 13.37
C LYS A 73 8.55 -5.01 14.85
N ARG A 74 8.72 -6.29 15.19
CA ARG A 74 8.85 -6.78 16.56
C ARG A 74 10.16 -6.36 17.22
N GLN A 75 11.15 -5.93 16.44
CA GLN A 75 12.45 -5.47 16.92
C GLN A 75 12.49 -3.96 17.20
N PHE A 76 11.50 -3.19 16.75
CA PHE A 76 11.41 -1.75 17.03
C PHE A 76 10.68 -1.45 18.33
N ASP A 77 10.86 -0.23 18.83
CA ASP A 77 10.19 0.29 20.02
C ASP A 77 8.67 0.20 19.88
N ALA A 78 7.99 -0.16 20.98
CA ALA A 78 6.55 -0.41 20.97
C ALA A 78 5.74 0.81 20.49
N GLU A 79 6.16 2.03 20.85
CA GLU A 79 5.54 3.28 20.43
C GLU A 79 5.63 3.48 18.92
N TYR A 80 6.84 3.34 18.35
CA TYR A 80 7.05 3.43 16.91
C TYR A 80 6.25 2.38 16.16
N ARG A 81 6.31 1.12 16.63
CA ARG A 81 5.54 0.02 16.04
C ARG A 81 4.04 0.32 16.03
N GLN A 82 3.48 0.80 17.14
CA GLN A 82 2.06 1.11 17.24
C GLN A 82 1.67 2.31 16.36
N ALA A 83 2.52 3.32 16.25
CA ALA A 83 2.31 4.47 15.37
C ALA A 83 2.27 4.03 13.90
N GLU A 84 3.23 3.22 13.47
CA GLU A 84 3.26 2.67 12.11
C GLU A 84 2.10 1.71 11.85
N GLU A 85 1.75 0.83 12.80
CA GLU A 85 0.59 -0.05 12.67
C GLU A 85 -0.69 0.76 12.46
N THR A 86 -0.87 1.83 13.23
CA THR A 86 -2.01 2.75 13.09
C THR A 86 -2.01 3.42 11.71
N ARG A 87 -0.87 4.02 11.33
CA ARG A 87 -0.71 4.77 10.07
C ARG A 87 -0.98 3.90 8.85
N VAL A 88 -0.32 2.76 8.76
CA VAL A 88 -0.38 1.87 7.59
C VAL A 88 -1.73 1.15 7.52
N THR A 89 -2.28 0.70 8.66
CA THR A 89 -3.63 0.09 8.68
C THR A 89 -4.70 1.08 8.21
N ARG A 90 -4.60 2.35 8.63
CA ARG A 90 -5.52 3.41 8.17
C ARG A 90 -5.40 3.64 6.65
N GLY A 91 -4.18 3.74 6.14
CA GLY A 91 -3.94 3.83 4.69
C GLY A 91 -4.51 2.65 3.91
N TRP A 92 -4.36 1.43 4.42
CA TRP A 92 -4.92 0.22 3.80
C TRP A 92 -6.45 0.22 3.80
N ARG A 93 -7.11 0.60 4.91
CA ARG A 93 -8.57 0.71 4.97
C ARG A 93 -9.10 1.75 3.99
N ARG A 94 -8.42 2.89 3.90
CA ARG A 94 -8.71 3.92 2.88
C ARG A 94 -8.60 3.35 1.47
N LEU A 95 -7.52 2.62 1.17
CA LEU A 95 -7.31 1.99 -0.13
C LEU A 95 -8.45 1.05 -0.52
N LEU A 96 -8.97 0.26 0.44
CA LEU A 96 -10.12 -0.62 0.23
C LEU A 96 -11.42 0.12 -0.08
N GLN A 97 -11.60 1.35 0.41
CA GLN A 97 -12.81 2.14 0.20
C GLN A 97 -12.80 2.89 -1.14
N ILE A 98 -11.63 3.22 -1.69
CA ILE A 98 -11.47 4.03 -2.90
C ILE A 98 -12.43 3.62 -4.05
N PRO A 99 -12.60 2.32 -4.40
CA PRO A 99 -13.48 1.91 -5.48
C PRO A 99 -14.95 2.35 -5.31
N THR A 100 -15.40 2.61 -4.08
CA THR A 100 -16.80 2.97 -3.78
C THR A 100 -17.00 4.45 -3.48
N LEU A 101 -15.93 5.23 -3.32
CA LEU A 101 -16.03 6.62 -2.83
C LEU A 101 -16.27 7.65 -3.94
N GLY A 102 -16.14 7.28 -5.22
CA GLY A 102 -16.33 8.21 -6.34
C GLY A 102 -15.29 9.32 -6.44
N LEU A 103 -14.12 9.12 -5.82
CA LEU A 103 -13.04 10.08 -5.77
C LEU A 103 -12.19 10.04 -7.03
N SER A 104 -11.65 11.20 -7.41
CA SER A 104 -10.56 11.26 -8.38
C SER A 104 -9.26 10.78 -7.74
N ILE A 105 -8.30 10.38 -8.57
CA ILE A 105 -6.99 9.89 -8.10
C ILE A 105 -6.30 10.91 -7.17
N ALA A 106 -6.43 12.21 -7.45
CA ALA A 106 -5.83 13.28 -6.64
C ALA A 106 -6.36 13.37 -5.20
N GLU A 107 -7.53 12.76 -4.93
CA GLU A 107 -8.22 12.78 -3.64
C GLU A 107 -8.00 11.48 -2.84
N TYR A 108 -7.24 10.52 -3.38
CA TYR A 108 -6.95 9.27 -2.68
C TYR A 108 -6.15 9.46 -1.37
N PRO A 109 -5.14 10.35 -1.30
CA PRO A 109 -4.33 10.51 -0.10
C PRO A 109 -5.12 10.96 1.13
N LEU A 110 -4.82 10.36 2.29
CA LEU A 110 -5.45 10.68 3.57
C LEU A 110 -5.22 12.13 4.02
N LEU A 111 -4.14 12.76 3.54
CA LEU A 111 -3.82 14.17 3.80
C LEU A 111 -4.69 15.15 2.99
N VAL A 112 -5.31 14.69 1.89
CA VAL A 112 -6.18 15.50 1.03
C VAL A 112 -7.64 15.30 1.42
N THR A 113 -8.04 14.04 1.62
CA THR A 113 -9.40 13.68 2.04
C THR A 113 -9.30 12.78 3.27
N PRO A 114 -9.39 13.36 4.49
CA PRO A 114 -9.44 12.59 5.72
C PRO A 114 -10.69 11.72 5.78
N GLU A 115 -10.59 10.59 6.47
CA GLU A 115 -11.77 9.81 6.90
C GLU A 115 -12.60 10.66 7.89
N GLU A 116 -13.94 10.58 7.78
CA GLU A 116 -14.89 11.20 8.73
C GLU A 116 -14.89 10.50 10.11
#